data_AF-A0A7V4JSA8-F1
#
_entry.id   AF-A0A7V4JSA8-F1
#
_cell.length_a   1.000
_cell.length_b   1.000
_cell.length_c   1.000
_cell.angle_alpha   90.00
_cell.angle_beta   90.00
_cell.angle_gamma   90.00
#
_symmetry.space_group_name_H-M   'P 1'
#
loop_
_entity.id
_entity.type
_entity.pdbx_description
1 polymer ?
#
loop_
_entity_poly.entity_id
_entity_poly.type
_entity_poly.pdbx_seq_one_letter_code
_entity_poly.pdbx_strand_id
1 'polypeptide(L)'
;MSIIPTLPEAANFELATVELPEPGEGEVLVRNSWMSVDPYMRGRMYDRPSYVPPFQIGQALQGGAVGTVVKSNDARFKPGDLVESMNG
;
A
#
# COMPACT_ATOMS: atom_id res chain seq x y z
N MET A 1 26.16 19.11 0.11
CA MET A 1 25.65 18.40 1.29
C MET A 1 24.15 18.62 1.32
N SER A 2 23.35 17.74 0.72
CA SER A 2 21.89 17.91 0.72
C SER A 2 21.37 17.45 2.06
N ILE A 3 20.82 18.37 2.84
CA ILE A 3 20.06 18.06 4.05
C ILE A 3 18.82 17.29 3.60
N ILE A 4 18.77 15.98 3.85
CA ILE A 4 17.52 15.24 3.70
C ILE A 4 16.59 15.78 4.79
N PRO A 5 15.40 16.33 4.44
CA PRO A 5 14.46 16.79 5.43
C PRO A 5 14.12 15.65 6.40
N THR A 6 14.15 15.95 7.70
CA THR A 6 13.97 14.94 8.75
C THR A 6 12.52 14.44 8.81
N LEU A 7 11.56 15.29 8.44
CA LEU A 7 10.13 14.99 8.40
C LEU A 7 9.65 14.80 6.95
N PRO A 8 8.71 13.88 6.70
CA PRO A 8 8.04 13.79 5.41
C PRO A 8 7.28 15.08 5.09
N GLU A 9 7.34 15.48 3.83
CA GLU A 9 6.60 16.61 3.27
C GLU A 9 5.79 16.17 2.05
N ALA A 10 4.81 16.97 1.64
CA ALA A 10 3.94 16.64 0.51
C ALA A 10 4.73 16.38 -0.79
N ALA A 11 5.86 17.06 -0.99
CA ALA A 11 6.73 16.88 -2.16
C ALA A 11 7.44 15.52 -2.21
N ASN A 12 7.39 14.72 -1.14
CA ASN A 12 7.93 13.35 -1.15
C ASN A 12 6.93 12.34 -1.72
N PHE A 13 5.71 12.75 -2.02
CA PHE A 13 4.62 11.88 -2.45
C PHE A 13 3.99 12.41 -3.74
N GLU A 14 3.43 11.49 -4.51
CA GLU A 14 2.62 11.80 -5.67
C GLU A 14 1.22 11.24 -5.47
N LEU A 15 0.20 12.05 -5.77
CA LEU A 15 -1.17 11.55 -5.90
C LEU A 15 -1.37 11.14 -7.36
N ALA A 16 -1.41 9.84 -7.61
CA ALA A 16 -1.56 9.27 -8.95
C ALA A 16 -2.95 8.64 -9.14
N THR A 17 -3.47 8.76 -10.36
CA THR A 17 -4.64 8.00 -10.82
C THR A 17 -4.15 6.87 -11.72
N VAL A 18 -4.55 5.64 -11.44
CA VAL A 18 -4.15 4.45 -12.17
C VAL A 18 -5.36 3.63 -12.60
N GLU A 19 -5.21 2.90 -13.70
CA GLU A 19 -6.16 1.85 -14.07
C GLU A 19 -5.78 0.56 -13.33
N LEU A 20 -6.74 -0.06 -12.65
CA LEU A 20 -6.52 -1.31 -11.94
C LEU A 20 -6.77 -2.48 -12.88
N PRO A 21 -5.84 -3.46 -12.96
CA PRO A 21 -6.09 -4.68 -13.73
C PRO A 21 -7.19 -5.51 -13.06
N GLU A 22 -7.82 -6.40 -13.83
CA GLU A 22 -8.64 -7.46 -13.27
C GLU A 22 -7.77 -8.41 -12.43
N PRO A 23 -8.27 -8.95 -11.30
CA PRO A 23 -7.49 -9.87 -10.49
C PRO A 23 -7.15 -11.14 -11.27
N GLY A 24 -5.91 -11.61 -11.16
CA GLY A 24 -5.47 -12.89 -11.71
C GLY A 24 -6.01 -14.11 -10.95
N GLU A 25 -5.57 -15.31 -11.34
CA GLU A 25 -5.91 -16.54 -10.61
C GLU A 25 -5.39 -16.49 -9.16
N GLY A 26 -6.26 -16.75 -8.19
CA GLY A 26 -5.91 -16.69 -6.76
C GLY A 26 -5.76 -15.27 -6.20
N GLU A 27 -6.08 -14.24 -6.98
CA GLU A 27 -6.05 -12.84 -6.53
C GLU A 27 -7.45 -12.32 -6.20
N VAL A 28 -7.46 -11.26 -5.38
CA VAL A 28 -8.67 -10.51 -5.02
C VAL A 28 -8.43 -9.03 -5.25
N LEU A 29 -9.44 -8.34 -5.76
CA LEU A 29 -9.44 -6.89 -5.85
C LEU A 29 -10.23 -6.33 -4.66
N VAL A 30 -9.57 -5.50 -3.86
CA VAL A 30 -10.12 -4.92 -2.64
C VAL A 30 -10.26 -3.41 -2.81
N ARG A 31 -11.42 -2.88 -2.44
CA ARG A 31 -11.60 -1.44 -2.23
C ARG A 31 -11.22 -1.12 -0.80
N ASN A 32 -10.06 -0.53 -0.60
CA ASN A 32 -9.61 -0.07 0.71
C ASN A 32 -10.49 1.09 1.20
N SER A 33 -11.02 0.97 2.42
CA SER A 33 -11.85 2.00 3.07
C SER A 33 -11.05 2.81 4.08
N TRP A 34 -10.06 2.19 4.72
CA TRP A 34 -9.17 2.81 5.69
C TRP A 34 -7.76 2.24 5.56
N MET A 35 -6.76 3.10 5.77
CA MET A 35 -5.35 2.75 5.82
C MET A 35 -4.75 3.25 7.14
N SER A 36 -3.94 2.41 7.77
CA SER A 36 -3.14 2.77 8.94
C SER A 36 -1.94 3.60 8.52
N VAL A 37 -1.66 4.67 9.26
CA VAL A 37 -0.47 5.51 9.08
C VAL A 37 0.37 5.41 10.33
N ASP A 38 1.46 4.64 10.25
CA ASP A 38 2.24 4.24 11.40
C ASP A 38 3.68 4.79 11.37
N PRO A 39 4.31 5.04 12.54
CA PRO A 39 5.67 5.58 12.60
C PRO A 39 6.73 4.76 11.85
N TYR A 40 6.54 3.44 11.70
CA TYR A 40 7.49 2.58 11.00
C TYR A 40 7.63 2.96 9.50
N MET A 41 6.59 3.54 8.90
CA MET A 41 6.58 3.94 7.49
C MET A 41 7.68 4.98 7.20
N ARG A 42 8.00 5.84 8.17
CA ARG A 42 9.09 6.83 8.02
C ARG A 42 10.44 6.17 7.77
N GLY A 43 10.68 5.05 8.44
CA GLY A 43 11.92 4.27 8.29
C GLY A 43 12.08 3.68 6.89
N ARG A 44 10.95 3.34 6.24
CA ARG A 44 10.90 2.78 4.89
C ARG A 44 11.07 3.81 3.78
N MET A 45 10.99 5.11 4.08
CA MET A 45 11.34 6.17 3.12
C MET A 45 12.86 6.35 2.93
N TYR A 46 13.68 5.66 3.73
CA TYR A 46 15.13 5.69 3.59
C TYR A 46 15.61 4.42 2.88
N ASP A 47 16.44 4.60 1.85
CA ASP A 47 17.10 3.48 1.19
C ASP A 47 18.27 2.96 2.05
N ARG A 48 17.93 2.06 2.98
CA ARG A 48 18.88 1.40 3.88
C ARG A 48 18.37 0.00 4.27
N PRO A 49 19.27 -0.90 4.70
CA PRO A 49 18.87 -2.20 5.24
C PRO A 49 17.83 -2.08 6.35
N SER A 50 16.75 -2.84 6.24
CA SER A 50 15.62 -2.88 7.16
C SER A 50 14.96 -4.26 7.09
N TYR A 51 14.29 -4.67 8.18
CA TYR A 51 13.57 -5.94 8.24
C TYR A 51 12.33 -5.95 7.33
N VAL A 52 11.75 -4.78 7.06
CA VAL A 52 10.79 -4.56 5.97
C VAL A 52 11.47 -3.72 4.89
N PRO A 53 11.40 -4.14 3.61
CA PRO A 53 12.01 -3.40 2.51
C PRO A 53 11.58 -1.93 2.43
N PRO A 54 12.50 -1.02 2.03
CA PRO A 54 12.17 0.37 1.73
C PRO A 54 11.08 0.50 0.66
N PHE A 55 10.34 1.60 0.71
CA PHE A 55 9.44 1.98 -0.37
C PHE A 55 10.24 2.23 -1.65
N GLN A 56 9.69 1.80 -2.78
CA GLN A 56 10.30 1.98 -4.08
C GLN A 56 9.71 3.22 -4.74
N ILE A 57 10.57 4.05 -5.34
CA ILE A 57 10.14 5.24 -6.08
C ILE A 57 9.23 4.83 -7.25
N GLY A 58 8.11 5.53 -7.42
CA GLY A 58 7.12 5.26 -8.46
C GLY A 58 6.21 4.06 -8.17
N GLN A 59 6.32 3.44 -7.00
CA GLN A 59 5.37 2.40 -6.55
C GLN A 59 4.42 2.97 -5.49
N ALA A 60 3.22 2.38 -5.40
CA ALA A 60 2.30 2.69 -4.32
C ALA A 60 2.94 2.41 -2.95
N LEU A 61 2.64 3.26 -1.97
CA LEU A 61 2.98 2.97 -0.58
C LEU A 61 2.23 1.72 -0.12
N GLN A 62 2.76 1.08 0.92
CA GLN A 62 2.19 -0.12 1.51
C GLN A 62 2.02 0.09 3.00
N GLY A 63 0.85 -0.21 3.51
CA GLY A 63 0.54 -0.22 4.93
C GLY A 63 -0.59 -1.18 5.28
N GLY A 64 -0.90 -1.26 6.58
CA GLY A 64 -2.08 -1.99 7.04
C GLY A 64 -3.34 -1.29 6.54
N ALA A 65 -4.29 -2.02 5.98
CA ALA A 65 -5.57 -1.47 5.54
C ALA A 65 -6.71 -2.46 5.73
N VAL A 66 -7.91 -1.91 5.86
CA VAL A 66 -9.17 -2.66 5.83
C VAL A 66 -10.01 -2.22 4.64
N GLY A 67 -10.67 -3.17 4.01
CA GLY A 67 -11.43 -2.92 2.80
C GLY A 67 -12.47 -3.99 2.52
N THR A 68 -13.21 -3.77 1.44
CA THR A 68 -14.22 -4.71 0.95
C THR A 68 -13.74 -5.34 -0.35
N VAL A 69 -13.82 -6.67 -0.45
CA VAL A 69 -13.57 -7.38 -1.72
C VAL A 69 -14.60 -6.93 -2.74
N VAL A 70 -14.17 -6.43 -3.90
CA VAL A 70 -15.05 -6.01 -5.00
C VAL A 70 -15.07 -6.99 -6.17
N LYS A 71 -13.97 -7.74 -6.36
CA LYS A 71 -13.86 -8.86 -7.31
C LYS A 71 -12.94 -9.93 -6.71
N SER A 72 -13.18 -11.20 -6.99
CA SER A 72 -12.36 -12.31 -6.48
C SER A 72 -12.26 -13.41 -7.54
N ASN A 73 -11.02 -13.85 -7.76
CA ASN A 73 -10.69 -15.09 -8.49
C ASN A 73 -10.02 -16.10 -7.54
N ASP A 74 -10.24 -15.94 -6.22
CA ASP A 74 -9.82 -16.87 -5.17
C ASP A 74 -11.04 -17.49 -4.48
N ALA A 75 -11.09 -18.81 -4.39
CA ALA A 75 -12.24 -19.53 -3.82
C ALA A 75 -12.50 -19.26 -2.33
N ARG A 76 -11.53 -18.70 -1.60
CA ARG A 76 -11.62 -18.39 -0.16
C ARG A 76 -12.34 -17.07 0.12
N PHE A 77 -12.46 -16.20 -0.87
CA PHE A 77 -13.01 -14.85 -0.73
C PHE A 77 -14.07 -14.57 -1.79
N LYS A 78 -15.11 -13.83 -1.42
CA LYS A 78 -16.18 -13.41 -2.33
C LYS A 78 -16.41 -11.90 -2.26
N PRO A 79 -16.91 -11.27 -3.34
CA PRO A 79 -17.33 -9.88 -3.29
C PRO A 79 -18.25 -9.59 -2.10
N GLY A 80 -17.98 -8.49 -1.40
CA GLY A 80 -18.66 -8.10 -0.16
C GLY A 80 -17.96 -8.52 1.13
N ASP A 81 -17.00 -9.44 1.10
CA ASP A 81 -16.22 -9.81 2.28
C ASP A 81 -15.39 -8.61 2.78
N LEU A 82 -15.33 -8.45 4.11
CA LEU A 82 -14.42 -7.50 4.77
C LEU A 82 -13.08 -8.18 5.05
N VAL A 83 -12.00 -7.54 4.63
CA VAL A 83 -10.65 -8.08 4.75
C VAL A 83 -9.68 -7.04 5.31
N GLU A 84 -8.60 -7.54 5.90
CA GLU A 84 -7.43 -6.77 6.33
C GLU A 84 -6.21 -7.25 5.54
N SER A 85 -5.32 -6.33 5.14
CA SER A 85 -4.08 -6.67 4.45
C SER A 85 -2.98 -5.64 4.70
N MET A 86 -1.75 -5.95 4.28
CA MET A 86 -0.61 -5.02 4.26
C MET A 86 -0.40 -4.35 2.88
N ASN A 87 -1.41 -4.41 2.01
CA ASN A 87 -1.43 -3.82 0.67
C ASN A 87 -2.33 -2.56 0.64
N GLY A 88 -2.38 -1.87 1.78
CA GLY A 88 -3.02 -0.57 1.96
C GLY A 88 -2.33 0.55 1.23
#